data_AF-W6AXB3-F1
#
_entry.id   AF-W6AXB3-F1
#
_cell.length_a   1.000
_cell.length_b   1.000
_cell.length_c   1.000
_cell.angle_alpha   90.00
_cell.angle_beta   90.00
_cell.angle_gamma   90.00
#
_symmetry.space_group_name_H-M   'P 1'
#
loop_
_entity.id
_entity.type
_entity.pdbx_description
1 polymer ?
#
loop_
_entity_poly.entity_id
_entity_poly.type
_entity_poly.pdbx_seq_one_letter_code
_entity_poly.pdbx_strand_id
1 'polypeptide(L)'
;MRKKLINLDYENIHNMKKYIDLKNNLVINDNQGDNILLVDNKEYILKQFRGLNKEVLKIIFEIKRDIFSLQEIYKYKKIFKEIFPNSHTIQESIRKTLQILRDKGILNFVDNNGQYKLLIK
;
A
#
# COMPACT_ATOMS: atom_id res chain seq x y z
N MET A 1 4.79 0.58 35.98
CA MET A 1 4.06 -0.39 35.12
C MET A 1 5.01 -0.96 34.08
N ARG A 2 5.04 -2.29 33.93
CA ARG A 2 6.01 -3.02 33.09
C ARG A 2 5.85 -2.64 31.61
N LYS A 3 6.90 -2.09 30.99
CA LYS A 3 6.99 -1.97 29.53
C LYS A 3 6.96 -3.39 28.96
N LYS A 4 5.88 -3.73 28.26
CA LYS A 4 5.76 -4.99 27.52
C LYS A 4 6.72 -4.86 26.34
N LEU A 5 7.93 -5.38 26.48
CA LEU A 5 8.84 -5.62 25.37
C LEU A 5 8.16 -6.65 24.47
N ILE A 6 7.46 -6.14 23.46
CA ILE A 6 6.89 -6.97 22.40
C ILE A 6 8.10 -7.55 21.66
N ASN A 7 8.20 -8.87 21.67
CA ASN A 7 9.16 -9.63 20.88
C ASN A 7 8.77 -9.38 19.42
N LEU A 8 9.40 -8.38 18.79
CA LEU A 8 9.12 -8.01 17.41
C LEU A 8 9.82 -9.03 16.52
N ASP A 9 9.04 -9.97 15.98
CA ASP A 9 9.50 -10.90 14.95
C ASP A 9 10.26 -10.13 13.86
N TYR A 10 11.37 -10.68 13.36
CA TYR A 10 12.27 -10.01 12.40
C TYR A 10 11.54 -9.45 11.17
N GLU A 11 10.43 -10.06 10.75
CA GLU A 11 9.56 -9.53 9.68
C GLU A 11 8.93 -8.17 10.05
N ASN A 12 8.53 -7.98 11.31
CA ASN A 12 8.00 -6.70 11.79
C ASN A 12 9.08 -5.62 11.79
N ILE A 13 10.33 -5.96 12.10
CA ILE A 13 11.46 -5.01 12.08
C ILE A 13 11.80 -4.59 10.65
N HIS A 14 11.80 -5.53 9.71
CA HIS A 14 12.04 -5.23 8.29
C HIS A 14 10.93 -4.35 7.69
N ASN A 15 9.68 -4.68 7.97
CA ASN A 15 8.52 -3.87 7.59
C ASN A 15 8.54 -2.48 8.25
N MET A 16 8.99 -2.40 9.51
CA MET A 16 9.13 -1.13 10.24
C MET A 16 10.24 -0.26 9.66
N LYS A 17 11.41 -0.81 9.26
CA LYS A 17 12.46 -0.05 8.57
C LYS A 17 11.99 0.54 7.24
N LYS A 18 11.23 -0.24 6.47
CA LYS A 18 10.61 0.20 5.22
C LYS A 18 9.58 1.31 5.46
N TYR A 19 8.77 1.17 6.50
CA TYR A 19 7.84 2.19 6.98
C TYR A 19 8.57 3.47 7.43
N ILE A 20 9.74 3.34 8.07
CA ILE A 20 10.61 4.46 8.46
C ILE A 20 11.15 5.19 7.23
N ASP A 21 11.55 4.50 6.17
CA ASP A 21 12.01 5.14 4.92
C ASP A 21 10.91 5.90 4.18
N LEU A 22 9.64 5.45 4.28
CA LEU A 22 8.50 6.25 3.83
C LEU A 22 8.23 7.42 4.77
N LYS A 23 8.27 7.19 6.08
CA LYS A 23 8.06 8.22 7.11
C LYS A 23 9.03 9.38 6.90
N ASN A 24 10.31 9.11 6.64
CA ASN A 24 11.32 10.15 6.41
C ASN A 24 11.05 11.02 5.16
N ASN A 25 10.27 10.53 4.18
CA ASN A 25 9.88 11.29 2.99
C ASN A 25 8.49 11.95 3.09
N LEU A 26 7.70 11.65 4.14
CA LEU A 26 6.29 12.06 4.28
C LEU A 26 5.99 12.81 5.61
N VAL A 27 6.98 12.97 6.49
CA VAL A 27 6.84 13.77 7.72
C VAL A 27 7.02 15.26 7.42
N ILE A 28 5.94 16.02 7.57
CA ILE A 28 6.00 17.46 7.79
C ILE A 28 5.93 17.64 9.32
N ASN A 29 6.95 18.28 9.90
CA ASN A 29 7.02 18.53 11.34
C ASN A 29 5.91 19.52 11.74
N ASP A 30 4.93 19.08 12.53
CA ASP A 30 4.09 19.98 13.31
C ASP A 30 4.62 20.03 14.76
N ASN A 31 4.63 21.22 15.34
CA ASN A 31 5.40 21.64 16.51
C ASN A 31 4.86 21.12 17.86
N GLN A 32 4.11 20.02 17.88
CA GLN A 32 3.48 19.50 19.11
C GLN A 32 3.83 18.04 19.46
N GLY A 33 4.91 17.49 18.90
CA GLY A 33 5.54 16.25 19.42
C GLY A 33 4.73 14.96 19.23
N ASP A 34 3.45 15.05 18.87
CA ASP A 34 2.66 13.95 18.39
C ASP A 34 3.01 13.70 16.92
N ASN A 35 3.57 12.52 16.63
CA ASN A 35 3.73 12.05 15.26
C ASN A 35 2.34 11.69 14.72
N ILE A 36 1.57 12.68 14.28
CA ILE A 36 0.39 12.42 13.45
C ILE A 36 0.95 11.80 12.17
N LEU A 37 0.71 10.50 11.98
CA LEU A 37 1.11 9.78 10.78
C LEU A 37 0.33 10.34 9.59
N LEU A 38 0.93 11.29 8.87
CA LEU A 38 0.55 11.67 7.51
C LEU A 38 0.50 10.47 6.54
N VAL A 39 0.99 9.31 6.99
CA VAL A 39 1.03 8.01 6.31
C VAL A 39 -0.37 7.40 6.12
N ASP A 40 -1.39 7.90 6.80
CA ASP A 40 -2.80 7.46 6.64
C ASP A 40 -3.63 8.44 5.77
N ASN A 41 -3.04 9.55 5.30
CA ASN A 41 -3.76 10.45 4.40
C ASN A 41 -3.81 9.88 2.97
N LYS A 42 -4.90 9.17 2.66
CA LYS A 42 -5.16 8.56 1.34
C LYS A 42 -4.96 9.53 0.17
N GLU A 43 -5.38 10.78 0.32
CA GLU A 43 -5.24 11.79 -0.75
C GLU A 43 -3.78 12.13 -1.02
N TYR A 44 -2.98 12.30 0.04
CA TYR A 44 -1.56 12.58 -0.08
C TYR A 44 -0.81 11.40 -0.71
N ILE A 45 -1.11 10.17 -0.28
CA ILE A 45 -0.49 8.95 -0.83
C ILE A 45 -0.84 8.83 -2.31
N LEU A 46 -2.11 9.04 -2.70
CA LEU A 46 -2.54 9.02 -4.10
C LEU A 46 -1.81 10.06 -4.97
N LYS A 47 -1.42 11.21 -4.42
CA LYS A 47 -0.64 12.23 -5.15
C LYS A 47 0.79 11.77 -5.48
N GLN A 48 1.35 10.81 -4.73
CA GLN A 48 2.69 10.27 -4.97
C GLN A 48 2.74 9.27 -6.14
N PHE A 49 1.59 8.77 -6.60
CA PHE A 49 1.49 7.80 -7.68
C PHE A 49 0.83 8.41 -8.93
N ARG A 50 1.18 7.87 -10.10
CA ARG A 50 0.63 8.27 -11.40
C ARG A 50 0.28 7.05 -12.24
N GLY A 51 -0.53 7.27 -13.28
CA GLY A 51 -0.92 6.22 -14.22
C GLY A 51 -1.55 5.02 -13.52
N LEU A 52 -1.25 3.81 -14.01
CA LEU A 52 -1.84 2.58 -13.50
C LEU A 52 -1.58 2.38 -11.99
N ASN A 53 -0.41 2.80 -11.50
CA ASN A 53 -0.09 2.68 -10.07
C ASN A 53 -1.09 3.42 -9.19
N LYS A 54 -1.50 4.62 -9.62
CA LYS A 54 -2.49 5.43 -8.91
C LYS A 54 -3.88 4.77 -8.98
N GLU A 55 -4.28 4.30 -10.16
CA GLU A 55 -5.62 3.72 -10.35
C GLU A 55 -5.78 2.39 -9.59
N VAL A 56 -4.75 1.56 -9.53
CA VAL A 56 -4.76 0.33 -8.71
C VAL A 56 -4.86 0.68 -7.24
N LEU A 57 -4.11 1.69 -6.77
CA LEU A 57 -4.18 2.12 -5.38
C LEU A 57 -5.57 2.67 -5.00
N LYS A 58 -6.25 3.39 -5.90
CA LYS A 58 -7.65 3.82 -5.67
C LYS A 58 -8.57 2.62 -5.46
N ILE A 59 -8.50 1.62 -6.33
CA ILE A 59 -9.32 0.40 -6.21
C ILE A 59 -9.04 -0.33 -4.90
N ILE A 60 -7.77 -0.39 -4.47
CA ILE A 60 -7.41 -0.97 -3.16
C ILE A 60 -8.09 -0.19 -2.02
N PHE A 61 -8.12 1.15 -2.08
CA PHE A 61 -8.81 1.97 -1.07
C PHE A 61 -10.34 1.84 -1.10
N GLU A 62 -10.92 1.51 -2.25
CA GLU A 62 -12.36 1.25 -2.37
C GLU A 62 -12.75 -0.12 -1.78
N ILE A 63 -11.82 -1.07 -1.72
CA ILE A 63 -12.04 -2.35 -1.04
C ILE A 63 -12.12 -2.07 0.47
N LYS A 64 -13.34 -2.14 1.02
CA LYS A 64 -13.68 -1.80 2.43
C LYS A 64 -13.12 -2.76 3.49
N ARG A 65 -12.00 -3.43 3.23
CA ARG A 65 -11.38 -4.42 4.12
C ARG A 65 -9.87 -4.39 3.97
N ASP A 66 -9.19 -4.71 5.06
CA ASP A 66 -7.74 -4.65 5.13
C ASP A 66 -7.06 -5.76 4.32
N ILE A 67 -7.73 -6.89 4.05
CA ILE A 67 -7.16 -8.02 3.29
C ILE A 67 -7.92 -8.22 1.99
N PHE A 68 -7.19 -8.37 0.89
CA PHE A 68 -7.75 -8.59 -0.44
C PHE A 68 -6.82 -9.44 -1.30
N SER A 69 -7.40 -10.11 -2.30
CA SER A 69 -6.66 -10.95 -3.24
C SER A 69 -6.34 -10.22 -4.54
N LEU A 70 -5.28 -10.67 -5.21
CA LEU A 70 -4.97 -10.30 -6.59
C LEU A 70 -6.17 -10.54 -7.53
N GLN A 71 -6.89 -11.64 -7.34
CA GLN A 71 -8.07 -11.98 -8.15
C GLN A 71 -9.18 -10.94 -8.02
N GLU A 72 -9.32 -10.32 -6.85
CA GLU A 72 -10.34 -9.29 -6.64
C GLU A 72 -9.97 -7.99 -7.33
N ILE A 73 -8.69 -7.63 -7.39
CA ILE A 73 -8.23 -6.51 -8.22
C ILE A 73 -8.48 -6.81 -9.71
N TYR A 74 -8.34 -8.05 -10.15
CA TYR A 74 -8.64 -8.45 -11.53
C TYR A 74 -10.11 -8.31 -11.92
N LYS A 75 -11.04 -8.28 -10.97
CA LYS A 75 -12.46 -7.98 -11.25
C LYS A 75 -12.64 -6.57 -11.82
N TYR A 76 -11.71 -5.66 -11.54
CA TYR A 76 -11.69 -4.29 -12.06
C TYR A 76 -10.95 -4.13 -13.40
N LYS A 77 -10.54 -5.24 -14.05
CA LYS A 77 -9.81 -5.22 -15.34
C LYS A 77 -10.52 -4.38 -16.41
N LYS A 78 -11.85 -4.40 -16.44
CA LYS A 78 -12.63 -3.60 -17.40
C LYS A 78 -12.41 -2.10 -17.21
N ILE A 79 -12.45 -1.61 -15.97
CA ILE A 79 -12.18 -0.20 -15.63
C ILE A 79 -10.77 0.19 -16.05
N PHE A 80 -9.77 -0.64 -15.73
CA PHE A 80 -8.40 -0.37 -16.16
C PHE A 80 -8.26 -0.33 -17.68
N LYS A 81 -9.05 -1.13 -18.41
CA LYS A 81 -9.02 -1.15 -19.86
C LYS A 81 -9.72 0.06 -20.49
N GLU A 82 -10.72 0.61 -19.83
CA GLU A 82 -11.34 1.88 -20.24
C GLU A 82 -10.36 3.05 -20.04
N ILE A 83 -9.60 3.06 -18.94
CA ILE A 83 -8.59 4.10 -18.68
C ILE A 83 -7.33 3.92 -19.54
N PHE A 84 -6.91 2.67 -19.78
CA PHE A 84 -5.70 2.32 -20.54
C PHE A 84 -6.03 1.38 -21.72
N PRO A 85 -6.76 1.84 -22.76
CA PRO A 85 -7.31 0.99 -23.82
C PRO A 85 -6.26 0.21 -24.61
N ASN A 86 -5.09 0.82 -24.84
CA ASN A 86 -4.03 0.21 -25.63
C ASN A 86 -3.12 -0.75 -24.84
N SER A 87 -3.37 -0.94 -23.53
CA SER A 87 -2.46 -1.71 -22.66
C SER A 87 -2.74 -3.21 -22.73
N HIS A 88 -2.00 -4.00 -23.52
CA HIS A 88 -2.23 -5.45 -23.63
C HIS A 88 -1.85 -6.25 -22.38
N THR A 89 -1.14 -5.64 -21.42
CA THR A 89 -0.53 -6.31 -20.27
C THR A 89 -1.09 -5.82 -18.92
N ILE A 90 -2.39 -5.52 -18.84
CA ILE A 90 -2.99 -4.94 -17.62
C ILE A 90 -2.77 -5.81 -16.39
N GLN A 91 -2.91 -7.13 -16.49
CA GLN A 91 -2.76 -8.02 -15.35
C GLN A 91 -1.31 -8.11 -14.85
N GLU A 92 -0.35 -8.11 -15.77
CA GLU A 92 1.08 -8.04 -15.47
C GLU A 92 1.42 -6.72 -14.78
N SER A 93 0.88 -5.61 -15.30
CA SER A 93 1.12 -4.29 -14.75
C SER A 93 0.48 -4.13 -13.37
N ILE A 94 -0.71 -4.70 -13.12
CA ILE A 94 -1.32 -4.78 -11.78
C ILE A 94 -0.39 -5.53 -10.80
N ARG A 95 0.15 -6.69 -11.20
CA ARG A 95 1.09 -7.45 -10.34
C ARG A 95 2.34 -6.63 -10.00
N LYS A 96 2.92 -5.96 -11.00
CA LYS A 96 4.06 -5.04 -10.80
C LYS A 96 3.70 -3.91 -9.85
N THR A 97 2.52 -3.31 -9.99
CA THR A 97 2.06 -2.25 -9.08
C THR A 97 1.94 -2.75 -7.64
N LEU A 98 1.34 -3.92 -7.40
CA LEU A 98 1.22 -4.48 -6.06
C LEU A 98 2.58 -4.75 -5.42
N GLN A 99 3.56 -5.21 -6.21
CA GLN A 99 4.95 -5.35 -5.76
C GLN A 99 5.56 -4.00 -5.39
N ILE A 100 5.36 -2.95 -6.20
CA ILE A 100 5.82 -1.58 -5.89
C ILE A 100 5.18 -1.06 -4.59
N LEU A 101 3.88 -1.25 -4.41
CA LEU A 101 3.17 -0.80 -3.20
C LEU A 101 3.62 -1.56 -1.96
N ARG A 102 3.90 -2.88 -2.08
CA ARG A 102 4.56 -3.67 -1.04
C ARG A 102 5.96 -3.14 -0.75
N ASP A 103 6.72 -2.84 -1.79
CA ASP A 103 8.09 -2.29 -1.73
C ASP A 103 8.15 -0.87 -1.16
N LYS A 104 7.00 -0.21 -1.13
CA LYS A 104 6.74 1.06 -0.45
C LYS A 104 5.94 0.90 0.83
N GLY A 105 5.92 -0.27 1.48
CA GLY A 105 5.34 -0.43 2.84
C GLY A 105 3.85 -0.08 2.96
N ILE A 106 3.14 0.10 1.84
CA ILE A 106 1.69 0.38 1.80
C ILE A 106 0.91 -0.93 1.93
N LEU A 107 1.46 -2.00 1.36
CA LEU A 107 0.90 -3.34 1.43
C LEU A 107 1.88 -4.31 2.10
N ASN A 108 1.33 -5.36 2.71
CA ASN A 108 2.07 -6.58 3.03
C ASN A 108 1.59 -7.74 2.15
N PHE A 109 2.49 -8.61 1.73
CA PHE A 109 2.12 -9.88 1.10
C PHE A 109 1.80 -10.90 2.20
N VAL A 110 0.64 -11.55 2.10
CA VAL A 110 0.14 -12.43 3.17
C VAL A 110 0.48 -13.87 2.88
N ASP A 111 0.24 -14.35 1.65
CA ASP A 111 0.45 -15.76 1.30
C ASP A 111 0.71 -15.98 -0.20
N ASN A 112 1.14 -17.19 -0.54
CA ASN A 112 1.41 -17.62 -1.92
C ASN A 112 0.16 -17.69 -2.81
N ASN A 113 -1.04 -17.46 -2.28
CA ASN A 113 -2.29 -17.41 -3.05
C ASN A 113 -2.57 -16.00 -3.61
N GLY A 114 -1.65 -15.05 -3.41
CA GLY A 114 -1.80 -13.69 -3.91
C GLY A 114 -2.66 -12.82 -3.01
N GLN A 115 -2.68 -13.11 -1.70
CA GLN A 115 -3.33 -12.26 -0.70
C GLN A 115 -2.41 -11.11 -0.27
N TYR A 116 -3.00 -9.93 -0.14
CA TYR A 116 -2.34 -8.71 0.30
C TYR A 116 -3.11 -8.08 1.45
N LYS A 117 -2.37 -7.42 2.35
CA LYS A 117 -2.93 -6.64 3.45
C LYS A 117 -2.57 -5.16 3.30
N LEU A 118 -3.56 -4.29 3.31
CA LEU A 118 -3.38 -2.84 3.40
C LEU A 118 -2.89 -2.47 4.81
N LEU A 119 -1.80 -1.70 4.89
CA LEU A 119 -1.18 -1.29 6.15
C LEU A 119 -1.56 0.13 6.59
N ILE A 120 -2.20 0.90 5.71
CA ILE A 120 -2.58 2.30 5.91
C ILE A 120 -4.11 2.42 6.05
N LYS A 121 -4.61 3.28 6.94
CA LYS A 121 -6.04 3.37 7.31
C LYS A 121 -6.70 4.68 6.92
#